data_AF-A0A920T5K6-F1
#
_entry.id   AF-A0A920T5K6-F1
#
_cell.length_a   1.000
_cell.length_b   1.000
_cell.length_c   1.000
_cell.angle_alpha   90.00
_cell.angle_beta   90.00
_cell.angle_gamma   90.00
#
_symmetry.space_group_name_H-M   'P 1'
#
loop_
_entity.id
_entity.type
_entity.pdbx_description
1 polymer ?
#
loop_
_entity_poly.entity_id
_entity_poly.type
_entity_poly.pdbx_seq_one_letter_code
_entity_poly.pdbx_strand_id
1 'polypeptide(L)' 'MLALNFAEDFCNNPNSLNEDFFVELRSEFSDAEIVDLAGYVAFCLGIGRVYKVLDIANECPVVH' A
#
# COMPACT_ATOMS: atom_id res chain seq x y z
N MET A 1 -10.27 -6.60 6.36
CA MET A 1 -10.40 -6.63 4.89
C MET A 1 -10.18 -5.25 4.28
N LEU A 2 -10.72 -4.17 4.89
CA LEU A 2 -10.55 -2.78 4.42
C LEU A 2 -9.11 -2.32 4.19
N ALA A 3 -8.17 -2.68 5.07
CA ALA A 3 -6.76 -2.34 4.85
C ALA A 3 -6.16 -2.97 3.59
N LEU A 4 -6.58 -4.19 3.22
CA LEU A 4 -6.15 -4.83 1.98
C LEU A 4 -6.79 -4.16 0.76
N ASN A 5 -8.09 -3.86 0.84
CA ASN A 5 -8.80 -3.14 -0.22
C ASN A 5 -8.19 -1.74 -0.44
N PHE A 6 -7.87 -1.03 0.65
CA PHE A 6 -7.16 0.24 0.59
C PHE A 6 -5.82 0.07 -0.13
N ALA A 7 -5.01 -0.94 0.23
CA ALA A 7 -3.72 -1.17 -0.40
C ALA A 7 -3.84 -1.51 -1.89
N GLU A 8 -4.83 -2.33 -2.27
CA GLU A 8 -5.10 -2.71 -3.66
C GLU A 8 -5.54 -1.50 -4.50
N ASP A 9 -6.52 -0.74 -4.03
CA ASP A 9 -7.04 0.43 -4.73
C ASP A 9 -6.03 1.57 -4.75
N PHE A 10 -5.28 1.78 -3.68
CA PHE A 10 -4.17 2.76 -3.65
C PHE A 10 -3.14 2.50 -4.76
N CYS A 11 -2.88 1.23 -5.08
CA CYS A 11 -1.92 0.87 -6.11
C CYS A 11 -2.52 0.87 -7.53
N ASN A 12 -3.77 0.44 -7.68
CA ASN A 12 -4.34 0.09 -8.99
C ASN A 12 -5.50 0.99 -9.44
N ASN A 13 -6.25 1.57 -8.51
CA ASN A 13 -7.41 2.40 -8.79
C ASN A 13 -7.64 3.49 -7.72
N PRO A 14 -6.77 4.51 -7.60
CA PRO A 14 -6.89 5.49 -6.52
C PRO A 14 -8.22 6.27 -6.52
N ASN A 15 -8.91 6.31 -7.67
CA ASN A 15 -10.20 6.99 -7.80
C ASN A 15 -11.35 6.27 -7.08
N SER A 16 -11.21 4.98 -6.71
CA SER A 16 -12.22 4.28 -5.89
C SER A 16 -12.11 4.61 -4.40
N LEU A 17 -11.00 5.20 -3.95
CA LEU A 17 -10.81 5.68 -2.57
C LEU A 17 -11.57 7.00 -2.35
N ASN A 18 -12.90 6.92 -2.39
CA ASN A 18 -13.81 8.06 -2.22
C ASN A 18 -14.20 8.27 -0.75
N GLU A 19 -15.00 9.31 -0.49
CA GLU A 19 -15.42 9.66 0.88
C GLU A 19 -16.15 8.51 1.59
N ASP A 20 -17.03 7.77 0.88
CA ASP A 20 -17.77 6.64 1.46
C ASP A 20 -16.81 5.54 1.93
N PHE A 21 -15.78 5.25 1.15
CA PHE A 21 -14.72 4.32 1.54
C PHE A 21 -13.98 4.80 2.79
N PHE A 22 -13.64 6.09 2.87
CA PHE A 22 -12.95 6.63 4.04
C PHE A 22 -13.85 6.69 5.29
N VAL A 23 -15.17 6.84 5.14
CA VAL A 23 -16.13 6.69 6.24
C VAL A 23 -16.08 5.26 6.79
N GLU A 24 -16.10 4.25 5.92
CA GLU A 24 -15.99 2.85 6.34
C GLU A 24 -14.60 2.55 6.93
N LEU A 25 -13.54 3.09 6.35
CA LEU A 25 -12.18 2.92 6.88
C LEU A 25 -12.05 3.48 8.30
N ARG A 26 -12.68 4.63 8.57
CA ARG A 26 -12.69 5.28 9.89
C ARG A 26 -13.54 4.55 10.94
N SER A 27 -14.35 3.57 10.56
CA SER A 27 -15.03 2.72 11.56
C SER A 27 -14.09 1.69 12.19
N GLU A 28 -12.98 1.36 11.53
CA GLU A 28 -12.01 0.36 11.97
C GLU A 28 -10.64 0.94 12.33
N PHE A 29 -10.28 2.10 11.78
CA PHE A 29 -8.98 2.75 11.96
C PHE A 29 -9.15 4.21 12.38
N SER A 30 -8.32 4.66 13.32
CA SER A 30 -8.17 6.09 13.59
C SER A 30 -7.48 6.81 12.43
N ASP A 31 -7.62 8.13 12.36
CA ASP A 31 -6.94 8.94 11.33
C ASP A 31 -5.41 8.75 11.35
N ALA A 32 -4.81 8.56 12.54
CA ALA A 32 -3.39 8.28 12.67
C ALA A 32 -3.02 6.92 12.04
N GLU A 33 -3.81 5.87 12.32
CA GLU A 33 -3.59 4.55 11.74
C GLU A 33 -3.82 4.54 10.22
N ILE A 34 -4.74 5.35 9.70
CA ILE A 34 -4.96 5.53 8.26
C ILE A 34 -3.74 6.17 7.59
N VAL A 35 -3.13 7.18 8.24
CA VAL A 35 -1.88 7.79 7.76
C VAL A 35 -0.74 6.79 7.77
N ASP A 36 -0.60 6.00 8.84
CA ASP A 36 0.43 4.96 8.94
C ASP A 36 0.23 3.87 7.88
N LEU A 37 -1.01 3.43 7.65
CA LEU A 37 -1.38 2.49 6.59
C LEU A 37 -0.99 3.05 5.21
N ALA A 38 -1.36 4.29 4.91
CA ALA A 38 -1.02 4.96 3.66
C ALA A 38 0.51 5.06 3.47
N GLY A 39 1.24 5.44 4.52
CA GLY A 39 2.69 5.52 4.52
C GLY A 39 3.35 4.17 4.23
N TYR A 40 2.87 3.10 4.87
CA TYR A 40 3.40 1.75 4.68
C TYR A 40 3.12 1.22 3.26
N VAL A 41 1.89 1.39 2.76
CA VAL A 41 1.53 1.00 1.38
C VAL A 41 2.38 1.77 0.35
N ALA A 42 2.53 3.09 0.52
CA ALA A 42 3.34 3.92 -0.35
C ALA A 42 4.82 3.50 -0.33
N PHE A 43 5.36 3.17 0.86
CA PHE A 43 6.71 2.64 0.99
C PHE A 43 6.87 1.32 0.21
N CYS A 44 5.97 0.35 0.42
CA CYS A 44 6.01 -0.94 -0.27
C CYS A 44 5.92 -0.77 -1.80
N LEU A 45 5.04 0.11 -2.29
CA LEU A 45 4.92 0.41 -3.72
C LEU A 45 6.21 1.06 -4.26
N GLY A 46 6.77 2.02 -3.53
CA GLY A 46 8.00 2.70 -3.90
C GLY A 46 9.20 1.77 -3.95
N ILE A 47 9.43 1.00 -2.89
CA ILE A 47 10.58 0.10 -2.79
C ILE A 47 10.48 -1.04 -3.81
N GLY A 48 9.28 -1.56 -4.10
CA GLY A 48 9.07 -2.56 -5.15
C GLY A 48 9.50 -2.05 -6.53
N ARG A 49 9.27 -0.77 -6.84
CA ARG A 49 9.75 -0.15 -8.07
C ARG A 49 11.28 -0.03 -8.09
N VAL A 50 11.91 0.33 -6.98
CA VAL A 50 13.38 0.38 -6.86
C VAL A 50 13.98 -1.01 -7.12
N TYR A 51 13.45 -2.04 -6.46
CA TYR A 51 13.91 -3.42 -6.64
C TYR A 51 13.78 -3.89 -8.08
N LYS A 52 12.70 -3.49 -8.77
CA LYS A 52 12.49 -3.82 -10.18
C LYS A 52 13.46 -3.10 -11.11
N VAL A 53 13.72 -1.81 -10.89
CA VAL A 53 14.62 -1.00 -11.72
C VAL A 53 16.07 -1.46 -11.60
N LEU A 54 16.49 -1.85 -10.38
CA LEU A 54 17.84 -2.32 -10.10
C LEU A 54 18.01 -3.84 -10.28
N ASP A 55 16.96 -4.54 -10.71
CA ASP A 55 16.95 -6.00 -10.90
C ASP A 55 17.51 -6.80 -9.70
N ILE A 56 17.25 -6.32 -8.48
CA ILE A 56 17.86 -6.82 -7.24
C ILE A 56 17.58 -8.31 -7.04
N ALA A 57 16.42 -8.81 -7.48
CA ALA A 57 16.08 -10.23 -7.37
C ALA A 57 17.07 -11.15 -8.11
N ASN A 58 17.70 -10.67 -9.18
CA ASN A 58 18.72 -11.39 -9.93
C ASN A 58 20.13 -11.16 -9.38
N GLU A 59 20.41 -9.94 -8.90
CA GLU A 59 21.75 -9.58 -8.37
C GLU A 59 22.00 -10.10 -6.94
N CYS A 60 20.97 -10.20 -6.11
CA CYS A 60 21.01 -10.62 -4.71
C CYS A 60 19.90 -11.64 -4.41
N PRO A 61 20.01 -12.88 -4.90
CA PRO A 61 18.97 -13.88 -4.70
C PRO A 61 18.83 -14.25 -3.22
N VAL A 62 17.58 -14.32 -2.74
CA VAL A 62 17.27 -14.89 -1.42
C VAL A 62 17.42 -16.40 -1.53
N VAL A 63 18.53 -16.94 -1.04
CA VAL A 63 18.77 -18.39 -0.98
C VAL A 63 18.19 -18.90 0.34
N HIS A 64 17.14 -19.72 0.24
CA HIS A 64 16.56 -20.45 1.37
C HIS A 64 17.36 -21.72 1.68
#